data_AF-A0A8S3JNP6-F1
#
_entry.id   AF-A0A8S3JNP6-F1
#
_cell.length_a   1.000
_cell.length_b   1.000
_cell.length_c   1.000
_cell.angle_alpha   90.00
_cell.angle_beta   90.00
_cell.angle_gamma   90.00
#
_symmetry.space_group_name_H-M   'P 1'
#
loop_
_entity.id
_entity.type
_entity.pdbx_description
1 polymer ?
#
loop_
_entity_poly.entity_id
_entity_poly.type
_entity_poly.pdbx_seq_one_letter_code
_entity_poly.pdbx_strand_id
1 'polypeptide(L)' 'MSSTIVRVCTFNLRRDGMDRGTPNDWSKRRPIMKKCLENMQPTIIGTQEGIFPQLNNILDDLN' A
#
# COMPACT_ATOMS: atom_id res chain seq x y z
N MET A 1 -12.85 16.89 26.04
CA MET A 1 -11.75 16.53 25.11
C MET A 1 -12.37 15.77 23.95
N SER A 2 -12.15 16.17 22.70
CA SER A 2 -12.53 15.36 21.54
C SER A 2 -11.62 14.15 21.46
N SER A 3 -12.17 12.96 21.25
CA SER A 3 -11.40 11.76 20.94
C SER A 3 -10.91 11.83 19.50
N THR A 4 -9.64 11.53 19.26
CA THR A 4 -9.08 11.36 17.91
C THR A 4 -9.04 9.86 17.61
N ILE A 5 -9.73 9.44 16.55
CA ILE A 5 -9.65 8.06 16.07
C ILE A 5 -8.41 7.92 15.19
N VAL A 6 -7.50 7.02 15.58
CA VAL A 6 -6.31 6.67 14.80
C VAL A 6 -6.45 5.21 14.35
N ARG A 7 -6.56 5.00 13.04
CA ARG A 7 -6.55 3.65 12.46
C ARG A 7 -5.12 3.27 12.08
N VAL A 8 -4.54 2.35 12.83
CA VAL A 8 -3.18 1.83 12.60
C VAL A 8 -3.26 0.51 11.84
N CYS A 9 -2.49 0.39 10.75
CA CYS A 9 -2.41 -0.81 9.94
C CYS A 9 -0.97 -1.29 9.74
N THR A 10 -0.80 -2.59 9.51
CA THR A 10 0.44 -3.19 9.03
C THR A 10 0.14 -4.04 7.80
N PHE A 11 0.97 -3.95 6.76
CA PHE A 11 0.77 -4.71 5.53
C PHE A 11 2.10 -4.97 4.80
N ASN A 12 2.37 -6.24 4.48
CA ASN A 12 3.50 -6.59 3.63
C ASN A 12 3.11 -6.38 2.16
N LEU A 13 3.79 -5.46 1.47
CA LEU A 13 3.46 -5.09 0.10
C LEU A 13 3.92 -6.11 -0.93
N ARG A 14 4.77 -7.06 -0.55
CA ARG A 14 5.53 -7.94 -1.43
C ARG A 14 6.40 -7.14 -2.41
N ARG A 15 7.72 -7.28 -2.29
CA ARG A 15 8.69 -6.48 -3.06
C ARG A 15 8.43 -6.51 -4.56
N ASP A 16 8.41 -5.34 -5.19
CA ASP A 16 8.36 -5.23 -6.65
C ASP A 16 9.57 -5.93 -7.31
N GLY A 17 9.31 -6.62 -8.43
CA GLY A 17 10.27 -7.41 -9.17
C GLY A 17 10.31 -8.90 -8.82
N MET A 18 9.74 -9.34 -7.69
CA MET A 18 9.77 -10.74 -7.27
C MET A 18 8.84 -11.65 -8.09
N ASP A 19 7.78 -11.10 -8.67
CA ASP A 19 6.70 -11.85 -9.32
C ASP A 19 6.49 -11.43 -10.79
N ARG A 20 7.57 -10.95 -11.45
CA ARG A 20 7.53 -10.40 -12.82
C ARG A 20 6.91 -11.36 -13.81
N GLY A 21 6.00 -10.84 -14.64
CA GLY A 21 5.32 -11.61 -15.70
C GLY A 21 4.18 -12.51 -15.20
N THR A 22 4.01 -12.67 -13.89
CA THR A 22 2.88 -13.42 -13.31
C THR A 22 1.65 -12.52 -13.11
N PRO A 23 0.48 -13.07 -12.75
CA PRO A 23 -0.66 -12.26 -12.29
C PRO A 23 -0.37 -11.45 -11.02
N ASN A 24 0.65 -11.84 -10.23
CA ASN A 24 1.04 -11.19 -8.98
C ASN A 24 2.13 -10.12 -9.13
N ASP A 25 2.46 -9.72 -10.37
CA ASP A 25 3.36 -8.60 -10.63
C ASP A 25 2.85 -7.31 -9.94
N TRP A 26 3.77 -6.48 -9.40
CA TRP A 26 3.40 -5.23 -8.74
C TRP A 26 2.54 -4.33 -9.63
N SER A 27 2.84 -4.26 -10.93
CA SER A 27 2.06 -3.47 -11.89
C SER A 27 0.57 -3.84 -11.89
N LYS A 28 0.24 -5.11 -11.64
CA LYS A 28 -1.13 -5.63 -11.54
C LYS A 28 -1.72 -5.48 -10.14
N ARG A 29 -0.89 -5.60 -9.09
CA ARG A 29 -1.31 -5.46 -7.69
C ARG A 29 -1.50 -4.01 -7.25
N ARG A 30 -0.74 -3.05 -7.79
CA ARG A 30 -0.81 -1.62 -7.48
C ARG A 30 -2.24 -1.05 -7.47
N PRO A 31 -3.06 -1.19 -8.53
CA PRO A 31 -4.43 -0.65 -8.52
C PRO A 31 -5.34 -1.34 -7.48
N ILE A 32 -5.05 -2.57 -7.08
CA ILE A 32 -5.78 -3.27 -6.02
C ILE A 32 -5.34 -2.74 -4.65
N MET A 33 -4.05 -2.51 -4.46
CA MET A 33 -3.51 -1.92 -3.24
C MET A 33 -4.09 -0.53 -2.98
N LYS A 34 -4.22 0.30 -4.02
CA LYS A 34 -4.93 1.60 -3.95
C LYS A 34 -6.34 1.41 -3.37
N LYS A 35 -7.16 0.55 -3.98
CA LYS A 35 -8.53 0.27 -3.52
C LYS A 35 -8.57 -0.25 -2.08
N CYS A 36 -7.63 -1.10 -1.70
CA CYS A 36 -7.52 -1.58 -0.31
C CYS A 36 -7.27 -0.42 0.66
N LEU A 37 -6.38 0.52 0.33
CA LEU A 37 -6.08 1.67 1.18
C LEU A 37 -7.24 2.67 1.22
N GLU A 38 -7.91 2.94 0.11
CA GLU A 38 -9.10 3.79 0.04
C GLU A 38 -10.26 3.23 0.89
N ASN A 39 -10.46 1.90 0.88
CA ASN A 39 -11.49 1.26 1.68
C ASN A 39 -11.12 1.23 3.17
N MET A 40 -9.85 0.95 3.49
CA MET A 40 -9.37 0.84 4.86
C MET A 40 -9.24 2.21 5.54
N GLN A 41 -8.90 3.26 4.79
CA GLN A 41 -8.59 4.61 5.29
C GLN A 41 -7.66 4.58 6.52
N PRO A 42 -6.44 4.02 6.42
CA PRO A 42 -5.50 4.03 7.54
C PRO A 42 -5.06 5.47 7.85
N THR A 43 -4.96 5.81 9.13
CA THR A 43 -4.30 7.05 9.57
C THR A 43 -2.79 6.90 9.50
N ILE A 44 -2.29 5.73 9.91
CA ILE A 44 -0.87 5.34 9.84
C ILE A 44 -0.81 3.90 9.35
N ILE A 45 0.10 3.64 8.41
CA ILE A 45 0.39 2.29 7.94
C ILE A 45 1.90 2.02 7.98
N GLY A 46 2.28 0.91 8.61
CA GLY A 46 3.61 0.33 8.47
C GLY A 46 3.62 -0.67 7.33
N THR A 47 4.58 -0.55 6.41
CA THR A 47 4.72 -1.50 5.30
C THR A 47 5.99 -2.34 5.44
N GLN A 48 5.95 -3.57 4.91
CA GLN A 48 7.13 -4.42 4.75
C GLN A 48 7.37 -4.68 3.27
N GLU A 49 8.63 -4.95 2.92
CA GLU A 49 9.11 -5.23 1.55
C GLU A 49 8.90 -4.11 0.50
N GLY A 50 8.24 -3.01 0.87
CA GLY A 50 8.03 -1.84 0.03
C GLY A 50 9.33 -1.12 -0.29
N ILE A 51 9.82 -1.25 -1.53
CA ILE A 51 10.97 -0.49 -2.01
C ILE A 51 10.56 0.94 -2.37
N PHE A 52 11.52 1.88 -2.38
CA PHE A 52 11.25 3.30 -2.59
C PHE A 52 10.35 3.63 -3.81
N PRO A 53 10.58 3.07 -5.03
CA PRO A 53 9.68 3.31 -6.16
C PRO A 53 8.25 2.79 -5.93
N GLN A 54 8.11 1.68 -5.21
CA GLN A 54 6.81 1.06 -4.88
C GLN A 54 6.01 1.93 -3.90
N LEU A 55 6.70 2.54 -2.94
CA LEU A 55 6.11 3.50 -2.00
C LEU A 55 5.69 4.80 -2.70
N ASN A 56 6.51 5.32 -3.62
CA ASN A 56 6.14 6.48 -4.42
C ASN A 56 4.91 6.21 -5.29
N ASN A 57 4.80 5.01 -5.89
CA ASN A 57 3.59 4.62 -6.61
C ASN A 57 2.33 4.70 -5.75
N ILE A 58 2.40 4.26 -4.49
CA ILE A 58 1.27 4.34 -3.54
C ILE A 58 0.96 5.80 -3.19
N LEU A 59 2.00 6.62 -2.95
CA LEU A 59 1.82 8.05 -2.67
C LEU A 59 1.16 8.78 -3.85
N ASP A 60 1.66 8.56 -5.07
CA ASP A 60 1.12 9.14 -6.30
C ASP A 60 -0.33 8.70 -6.56
N ASP A 61 -0.71 7.50 -6.13
CA ASP A 61 -2.06 6.96 -6.30
C ASP A 61 -3.08 7.54 -5.29
N LEU A 62 -2.61 8.05 -4.15
CA LEU A 62 -3.43 8.53 -3.03
C LEU A 62 -3.45 10.06 -2.86
N ASN A 63 -2.57 10.77 -3.56
CA ASN A 63 -2.58 12.24 -3.68
C ASN A 63 -3.60 12.70 -4.74
#